data_AF-A0A1J5WCM4-F1
#
_entry.id   AF-A0A1J5WCM4-F1
#
_cell.length_a   1.000
_cell.length_b   1.000
_cell.length_c   1.000
_cell.angle_alpha   90.00
_cell.angle_beta   90.00
_cell.angle_gamma   90.00
#
_symmetry.space_group_name_H-M   'P 1'
#
loop_
_entity.id
_entity.type
_entity.pdbx_description
1 polymer ?
#
loop_
_entity_poly.entity_id
_entity_poly.type
_entity_poly.pdbx_seq_one_letter_code
_entity_poly.pdbx_strand_id
1 'polypeptide(L)'
;TQSGEIPWVEEYRYLGVIFGRKNNRESRNKVEKLKGTALVSAHIRTLRSYFIPIYHKALVIKGIIVPSLLYGKEVGGCSGAAVKEGQRCLNRALRAAIGNGVALSAARKELGIPPLQALVAGAIARAGSRLKKKRTTIGKLLANPGKGKNTWTNLAARELKRMTKGAPMGTPKELETLVWRQEEGRCRAI
;
A
#
# COMPACT_ATOMS: atom_id res chain seq x y z
N THR A 1 5.58 -35.81 -10.36
CA THR A 1 5.43 -35.39 -8.95
C THR A 1 6.82 -35.06 -8.43
N GLN A 2 7.07 -33.83 -7.98
CA GLN A 2 8.38 -33.46 -7.41
C GLN A 2 8.51 -34.13 -6.03
N SER A 3 9.27 -35.22 -5.97
CA SER A 3 9.53 -36.04 -4.77
C SER A 3 10.84 -35.64 -4.09
N GLY A 4 11.03 -34.34 -3.86
CA GLY A 4 12.15 -33.80 -3.07
C GLY A 4 11.64 -33.19 -1.76
N GLU A 5 12.41 -33.32 -0.67
CA GLU A 5 12.11 -32.64 0.58
C GLU A 5 12.06 -31.12 0.37
N ILE A 6 11.02 -30.47 0.92
CA ILE A 6 10.88 -29.02 0.84
C ILE A 6 11.91 -28.40 1.78
N PRO A 7 12.87 -27.60 1.28
CA PRO A 7 13.93 -27.06 2.11
C PRO A 7 13.38 -26.06 3.13
N TRP A 8 13.91 -26.15 4.36
CA TRP A 8 13.61 -25.18 5.42
C TRP A 8 14.37 -23.88 5.17
N VAL A 9 13.66 -22.84 4.73
CA VAL A 9 14.23 -21.50 4.45
C VAL A 9 13.73 -20.45 5.44
N GLU A 10 14.58 -19.47 5.77
CA GLU A 10 14.21 -18.34 6.64
C GLU A 10 13.29 -17.33 5.94
N GLU A 11 13.51 -17.12 4.64
CA GLU A 11 12.69 -16.24 3.79
C GLU A 11 12.39 -16.93 2.45
N TYR A 12 11.13 -16.87 2.04
CA TYR A 12 10.68 -17.37 0.75
C TYR A 12 10.10 -16.23 -0.08
N ARG A 13 10.58 -16.06 -1.32
CA ARG A 13 10.07 -15.05 -2.26
C ARG A 13 9.17 -15.72 -3.28
N TYR A 14 7.89 -15.34 -3.27
CA TYR A 14 6.92 -15.79 -4.25
C TYR A 14 6.28 -14.60 -4.95
N LEU A 15 6.38 -14.57 -6.28
CA LEU A 15 5.88 -13.46 -7.11
C LEU A 15 6.30 -12.08 -6.59
N GLY A 16 7.53 -11.95 -6.09
CA GLY A 16 8.05 -10.68 -5.55
C GLY A 16 7.56 -10.29 -4.15
N VAL A 17 6.65 -11.06 -3.54
CA VAL A 17 6.23 -10.95 -2.13
C VAL A 17 7.08 -11.88 -1.27
N ILE A 18 7.49 -11.41 -0.10
CA ILE A 18 8.32 -12.18 0.83
C ILE A 18 7.49 -12.72 1.97
N PHE A 19 7.74 -13.98 2.29
CA PHE A 19 7.22 -14.72 3.41
C PHE A 19 8.40 -15.07 4.32
N GLY A 20 8.43 -14.51 5.52
CA GLY A 20 9.43 -14.82 6.53
C GLY A 20 8.93 -15.88 7.49
N ARG A 21 9.85 -16.73 7.96
CA ARG A 21 9.55 -17.89 8.81
C ARG A 21 8.79 -17.56 10.09
N LYS A 22 9.27 -16.56 10.86
CA LYS A 22 8.69 -16.17 12.16
C LYS A 22 7.75 -14.98 12.07
N ASN A 23 8.13 -13.96 11.30
CA ASN A 23 7.41 -12.70 11.22
C ASN A 23 7.34 -12.17 9.78
N ASN A 24 6.24 -12.50 9.11
CA ASN A 24 5.95 -12.03 7.75
C ASN A 24 5.89 -10.50 7.65
N ARG A 25 5.43 -9.81 8.70
CA ARG A 25 5.25 -8.35 8.65
C ARG A 25 6.59 -7.63 8.63
N GLU A 26 7.50 -8.05 9.50
CA GLU A 26 8.83 -7.45 9.60
C GLU A 26 9.66 -7.69 8.34
N SER A 27 9.69 -8.93 7.87
CA SER A 27 10.39 -9.32 6.64
C SER A 27 9.91 -8.50 5.44
N ARG A 28 8.59 -8.31 5.32
CA ARG A 28 7.98 -7.48 4.27
C ARG A 28 8.34 -6.00 4.42
N ASN A 29 8.23 -5.43 5.62
CA ASN A 29 8.56 -4.02 5.86
C ASN A 29 10.02 -3.70 5.54
N LYS A 30 10.95 -4.59 5.92
CA LYS A 30 12.39 -4.45 5.63
C LYS A 30 12.62 -4.37 4.12
N VAL A 31 12.04 -5.29 3.36
CA VAL A 31 12.24 -5.34 1.90
C VAL A 31 11.54 -4.19 1.20
N GLU A 32 10.36 -3.78 1.66
CA GLU A 32 9.67 -2.61 1.10
C GLU A 32 10.44 -1.32 1.32
N LYS A 33 11.08 -1.16 2.50
CA LYS A 33 11.96 -0.01 2.75
C LYS A 33 13.13 0.01 1.76
N LEU A 34 13.78 -1.13 1.55
CA LEU A 34 14.90 -1.25 0.61
C LEU A 34 14.47 -0.99 -0.84
N LYS A 35 13.41 -1.67 -1.30
CA LYS A 35 12.85 -1.52 -2.64
C LYS A 35 12.34 -0.10 -2.89
N GLY A 36 11.59 0.46 -1.95
CA GLY A 36 11.06 1.82 -2.04
C GLY A 36 12.17 2.87 -2.08
N THR A 37 13.23 2.68 -1.29
CA THR A 37 14.39 3.59 -1.31
C THR A 37 15.15 3.49 -2.62
N ALA A 38 15.40 2.29 -3.12
CA ALA A 38 16.05 2.06 -4.40
C ALA A 38 15.23 2.67 -5.56
N LEU A 39 13.91 2.48 -5.53
CA LEU A 39 13.00 3.01 -6.54
C LEU A 39 12.99 4.55 -6.59
N VAL A 40 12.92 5.20 -5.41
CA VAL A 40 13.00 6.67 -5.35
C VAL A 40 14.38 7.16 -5.81
N SER A 41 15.44 6.44 -5.48
CA SER A 41 16.80 6.78 -5.89
C SER A 41 16.99 6.64 -7.40
N ALA A 42 16.42 5.61 -8.02
CA ALA A 42 16.47 5.41 -9.46
C ALA A 42 15.81 6.56 -10.25
N HIS A 43 14.74 7.15 -9.70
CA HIS A 43 14.03 8.26 -10.33
C HIS A 43 14.43 9.65 -9.78
N ILE A 44 15.44 9.73 -8.91
CA ILE A 44 15.76 10.98 -8.20
C ILE A 44 16.17 12.11 -9.15
N ARG A 45 16.88 11.78 -10.23
CA ARG A 45 17.32 12.74 -11.26
C ARG A 45 16.11 13.39 -11.93
N THR A 46 15.12 12.60 -12.30
CA THR A 46 13.87 13.08 -12.92
C THR A 46 13.06 13.92 -11.95
N LEU A 47 12.93 13.47 -10.70
CA LEU A 47 12.16 14.18 -9.68
C LEU A 47 12.80 15.53 -9.32
N ARG A 48 14.13 15.60 -9.21
CA ARG A 48 14.84 16.84 -8.85
C ARG A 48 15.11 17.78 -10.01
N SER A 49 14.97 17.32 -11.25
CA SER A 49 15.27 18.15 -12.43
C SER A 49 14.41 19.42 -12.46
N TYR A 50 15.03 20.58 -12.61
CA TYR A 50 14.33 21.85 -12.77
C TYR A 50 13.59 21.94 -14.11
N PHE A 51 14.15 21.33 -15.16
CA PHE A 51 13.61 21.38 -16.52
C PHE A 51 12.34 20.57 -16.72
N ILE A 52 12.02 19.66 -15.79
CA ILE A 52 10.85 18.79 -15.92
C ILE A 52 9.68 19.43 -15.17
N PRO A 53 8.53 19.69 -15.82
CA PRO A 53 7.38 20.26 -15.15
C PRO A 53 6.87 19.38 -14.01
N ILE A 54 6.34 20.01 -12.96
CA ILE A 54 5.88 19.32 -11.75
C ILE A 54 4.82 18.24 -12.03
N TYR A 55 3.94 18.45 -13.00
CA TYR A 55 2.94 17.47 -13.41
C TYR A 55 3.56 16.21 -14.02
N HIS A 56 4.66 16.33 -14.78
CA HIS A 56 5.37 15.17 -15.33
C HIS A 56 6.08 14.39 -14.22
N LYS A 57 6.64 15.07 -13.23
CA LYS A 57 7.16 14.42 -12.02
C LYS A 57 6.07 13.69 -11.25
N ALA A 58 4.88 14.30 -11.14
CA ALA A 58 3.73 13.67 -10.51
C ALA A 58 3.28 12.41 -11.28
N LEU A 59 3.34 12.40 -12.61
CA LEU A 59 3.07 11.21 -13.42
C LEU A 59 4.05 10.08 -13.13
N VAL A 60 5.34 10.36 -12.96
CA VAL A 60 6.33 9.35 -12.54
C VAL A 60 5.95 8.77 -11.17
N ILE A 61 5.56 9.62 -10.23
CA ILE A 61 5.14 9.17 -8.90
C ILE A 61 3.88 8.29 -8.99
N LYS A 62 2.85 8.72 -9.73
CA LYS A 62 1.57 8.01 -9.86
C LYS A 62 1.67 6.74 -10.69
N GLY A 63 2.44 6.77 -11.77
CA GLY A 63 2.53 5.69 -12.76
C GLY A 63 3.53 4.61 -12.38
N ILE A 64 4.60 4.97 -11.64
CA ILE A 64 5.69 4.04 -11.33
C ILE A 64 5.83 3.82 -9.84
N ILE A 65 6.00 4.89 -9.06
CA ILE A 65 6.37 4.77 -7.63
C ILE A 65 5.20 4.21 -6.81
N VAL A 66 4.01 4.77 -6.96
CA VAL A 66 2.82 4.36 -6.20
C VAL A 66 2.43 2.90 -6.50
N PRO A 67 2.29 2.45 -7.78
CA PRO A 67 1.96 1.06 -8.08
C PRO A 67 3.00 0.07 -7.54
N SER A 68 4.29 0.42 -7.62
CA SER A 68 5.38 -0.41 -7.09
C SER A 68 5.30 -0.56 -5.57
N LEU A 69 4.94 0.49 -4.84
CA LEU A 69 4.75 0.46 -3.38
C LEU A 69 3.46 -0.25 -2.94
N LEU A 70 2.44 -0.26 -3.80
CA LEU A 70 1.17 -0.94 -3.56
C LEU A 70 1.24 -2.44 -3.85
N TYR A 71 2.21 -2.88 -4.65
CA TYR A 71 2.31 -4.28 -5.04
C TYR A 71 2.38 -5.22 -3.83
N GLY A 72 1.48 -6.21 -3.81
CA GLY A 72 1.38 -7.20 -2.72
C GLY A 72 0.72 -6.69 -1.43
N LYS A 73 0.38 -5.40 -1.29
CA LYS A 73 -0.27 -4.85 -0.08
C LYS A 73 -1.68 -5.40 0.15
N GLU A 74 -2.41 -5.65 -0.93
CA GLU A 74 -3.74 -6.25 -0.91
C GLU A 74 -3.71 -7.66 -0.29
N VAL A 75 -2.70 -8.47 -0.63
CA VAL A 75 -2.53 -9.86 -0.15
C VAL A 75 -2.25 -9.92 1.35
N GLY A 76 -1.61 -8.89 1.92
CA GLY A 76 -1.22 -8.87 3.32
C GLY A 76 -2.34 -8.51 4.30
N GLY A 77 -3.50 -8.04 3.83
CA GLY A 77 -4.51 -7.45 4.71
C GLY A 77 -3.90 -6.33 5.56
N CYS A 78 -3.11 -5.46 4.91
CA CYS A 78 -2.11 -4.63 5.56
C CYS A 78 -2.66 -3.70 6.66
N SER A 79 -1.95 -3.68 7.79
CA SER A 79 -2.14 -2.67 8.84
C SER A 79 -1.55 -1.32 8.44
N GLY A 80 -2.06 -0.23 9.01
CA GLY A 80 -1.51 1.12 8.78
C GLY A 80 0.00 1.21 9.04
N ALA A 81 0.51 0.46 10.03
CA ALA A 81 1.94 0.42 10.31
C ALA A 81 2.75 -0.44 9.33
N ALA A 82 2.13 -1.30 8.51
CA ALA A 82 2.77 -1.90 7.34
C ALA A 82 2.82 -0.94 6.14
N VAL A 83 2.03 0.13 6.13
CA VAL A 83 2.03 1.16 5.07
C VAL A 83 3.06 2.27 5.36
N LYS A 84 3.51 2.40 6.62
CA LYS A 84 4.39 3.46 7.10
C LYS A 84 5.69 3.62 6.30
N GLU A 85 6.40 2.52 6.01
CA GLU A 85 7.67 2.59 5.26
C GLU A 85 7.44 2.97 3.80
N GLY A 86 6.38 2.45 3.17
CA GLY A 86 5.97 2.87 1.83
C GLY A 86 5.58 4.35 1.78
N GLN A 87 4.83 4.83 2.78
CA GLN A 87 4.47 6.25 2.89
C GLN A 87 5.69 7.14 3.08
N ARG A 88 6.72 6.70 3.83
CA ARG A 88 8.00 7.42 3.94
C ARG A 88 8.69 7.55 2.59
N CYS A 89 8.72 6.48 1.80
CA CYS A 89 9.29 6.51 0.45
C CYS A 89 8.50 7.46 -0.47
N LEU A 90 7.17 7.39 -0.45
CA LEU A 90 6.31 8.31 -1.21
C LEU A 90 6.53 9.78 -0.80
N ASN A 91 6.65 10.06 0.50
CA ASN A 91 6.94 11.39 1.00
C ASN A 91 8.32 11.90 0.55
N ARG A 92 9.32 11.02 0.49
CA ARG A 92 10.65 11.36 -0.04
C ARG A 92 10.57 11.69 -1.54
N ALA A 93 9.80 10.95 -2.31
CA ALA A 93 9.58 11.24 -3.73
C ALA A 93 8.87 12.59 -3.93
N LEU A 94 7.82 12.87 -3.16
CA LEU A 94 7.10 14.15 -3.20
C LEU A 94 8.02 15.33 -2.85
N ARG A 95 8.83 15.21 -1.79
CA ARG A 95 9.82 16.24 -1.44
C ARG A 95 10.88 16.43 -2.52
N ALA A 96 11.30 15.35 -3.17
CA ALA A 96 12.25 15.45 -4.28
C ALA A 96 11.64 16.15 -5.50
N ALA A 97 10.34 15.97 -5.75
CA ALA A 97 9.65 16.57 -6.89
C ALA A 97 9.35 18.07 -6.71
N ILE A 98 8.95 18.46 -5.50
CA ILE A 98 8.38 19.78 -5.20
C ILE A 98 9.40 20.69 -4.50
N GLY A 99 10.34 20.12 -3.76
CA GLY A 99 11.26 20.84 -2.90
C GLY A 99 10.90 20.75 -1.42
N ASN A 100 11.79 21.29 -0.57
CA ASN A 100 11.58 21.38 0.87
C ASN A 100 10.73 22.62 1.19
N GLY A 101 9.97 22.58 2.29
CA GLY A 101 9.16 23.72 2.76
C GLY A 101 7.68 23.71 2.35
N VAL A 102 7.27 22.81 1.45
CA VAL A 102 5.85 22.67 1.06
C VAL A 102 5.12 21.65 1.93
N ALA A 103 3.91 22.01 2.38
CA ALA A 103 3.03 21.10 3.08
C ALA A 103 2.67 19.90 2.19
N LEU A 104 3.08 18.70 2.61
CA LEU A 104 2.87 17.47 1.83
C LEU A 104 1.39 17.14 1.59
N SER A 105 0.50 17.56 2.50
CA SER A 105 -0.95 17.42 2.33
C SER A 105 -1.47 18.25 1.17
N ALA A 106 -1.08 19.53 1.08
CA ALA A 106 -1.44 20.42 -0.02
C ALA A 106 -0.85 19.92 -1.34
N ALA A 107 0.44 19.58 -1.35
CA ALA A 107 1.12 18.99 -2.50
C ALA A 107 0.40 17.75 -3.06
N ARG A 108 -0.05 16.85 -2.18
CA ARG A 108 -0.80 15.66 -2.58
C ARG A 108 -2.15 16.02 -3.21
N LYS A 109 -2.85 17.00 -2.65
CA LYS A 109 -4.15 17.46 -3.17
C LYS A 109 -3.99 18.06 -4.58
N GLU A 110 -3.08 19.01 -4.74
CA GLU A 110 -2.84 19.69 -6.03
C GLU A 110 -2.36 18.71 -7.11
N LEU A 111 -1.47 17.79 -6.74
CA LEU A 111 -0.97 16.80 -7.68
C LEU A 111 -1.90 15.59 -7.82
N GLY A 112 -3.00 15.50 -7.06
CA GLY A 112 -3.92 14.36 -7.06
C GLY A 112 -3.26 13.03 -6.69
N ILE A 113 -2.34 13.04 -5.73
CA ILE A 113 -1.60 11.87 -5.24
C ILE A 113 -2.13 11.48 -3.86
N PRO A 114 -3.02 10.48 -3.75
CA PRO A 114 -3.55 10.04 -2.46
C PRO A 114 -2.46 9.47 -1.54
N PRO A 115 -2.66 9.52 -0.21
CA PRO A 115 -1.80 8.81 0.72
C PRO A 115 -1.89 7.30 0.46
N LEU A 116 -0.79 6.59 0.68
CA LEU A 116 -0.70 5.15 0.40
C LEU A 116 -1.72 4.35 1.22
N GLN A 117 -2.06 4.84 2.42
CA GLN A 117 -3.09 4.22 3.27
C GLN A 117 -4.49 4.27 2.64
N ALA A 118 -4.85 5.36 1.96
CA ALA A 118 -6.13 5.48 1.26
C ALA A 118 -6.19 4.49 0.09
N LEU A 119 -5.12 4.39 -0.70
CA LEU A 119 -5.02 3.45 -1.81
C LEU A 119 -5.10 1.99 -1.36
N VAL A 120 -4.45 1.66 -0.23
CA VAL A 120 -4.52 0.32 0.36
C VAL A 120 -5.94 0.00 0.85
N ALA A 121 -6.64 0.96 1.46
CA ALA A 121 -8.04 0.79 1.86
C ALA A 121 -8.94 0.45 0.65
N GLY A 122 -8.78 1.19 -0.45
CA GLY A 122 -9.47 0.90 -1.71
C GLY A 122 -9.12 -0.48 -2.28
N ALA A 123 -7.83 -0.87 -2.25
CA ALA A 123 -7.39 -2.18 -2.70
C ALA A 123 -7.98 -3.33 -1.85
N ILE A 124 -8.00 -3.19 -0.51
CA ILE A 124 -8.60 -4.18 0.39
C ILE A 124 -10.11 -4.31 0.13
N ALA A 125 -10.81 -3.18 0.01
CA ALA A 125 -12.25 -3.17 -0.29
C ALA A 125 -12.56 -3.81 -1.65
N ARG A 126 -11.73 -3.55 -2.65
CA ARG A 126 -11.80 -4.19 -3.97
C ARG A 126 -11.59 -5.70 -3.86
N ALA A 127 -10.58 -6.16 -3.11
CA ALA A 127 -10.36 -7.59 -2.89
C ALA A 127 -11.58 -8.26 -2.25
N GLY A 128 -12.11 -7.68 -1.17
CA GLY A 128 -13.27 -8.22 -0.45
C GLY A 128 -14.52 -8.32 -1.32
N SER A 129 -14.78 -7.33 -2.17
CA SER A 129 -15.97 -7.28 -3.04
C SER A 129 -15.83 -8.08 -4.34
N ARG A 130 -14.68 -7.94 -5.04
CA ARG A 130 -14.48 -8.49 -6.39
C ARG A 130 -13.96 -9.93 -6.37
N LEU A 131 -13.00 -10.26 -5.51
CA LEU A 131 -12.39 -11.59 -5.52
C LEU A 131 -13.35 -12.65 -5.00
N LYS A 132 -14.24 -12.30 -4.07
CA LYS A 132 -15.31 -13.18 -3.58
C LYS A 132 -16.24 -13.67 -4.70
N LYS A 133 -16.49 -12.83 -5.73
CA LYS A 133 -17.35 -13.17 -6.87
C LYS A 133 -16.68 -14.08 -7.91
N LYS A 134 -15.35 -14.22 -7.88
CA LYS A 134 -14.63 -14.99 -8.90
C LYS A 134 -14.61 -16.49 -8.56
N ARG A 135 -14.76 -17.35 -9.56
CA ARG A 135 -14.60 -18.82 -9.47
C ARG A 135 -13.13 -19.25 -9.34
N THR A 136 -12.41 -18.66 -8.39
CA THR A 136 -10.99 -18.96 -8.11
C THR A 136 -10.86 -19.61 -6.74
N THR A 137 -9.75 -20.29 -6.48
CA THR A 137 -9.43 -20.82 -5.13
C THR A 137 -9.52 -19.72 -4.07
N ILE A 138 -9.04 -18.51 -4.39
CA ILE A 138 -9.15 -17.34 -3.52
C ILE A 138 -10.62 -16.98 -3.28
N GLY A 139 -11.46 -16.97 -4.32
CA GLY A 139 -12.90 -16.72 -4.16
C GLY A 139 -13.59 -17.73 -3.25
N LYS A 140 -13.26 -19.03 -3.38
CA LYS A 140 -13.75 -20.09 -2.49
C LYS A 140 -13.31 -19.87 -1.04
N LEU A 141 -12.04 -19.50 -0.83
CA LEU A 141 -11.49 -19.20 0.50
C LEU A 141 -12.12 -17.95 1.14
N LEU A 142 -12.46 -16.94 0.33
CA LEU A 142 -13.14 -15.72 0.82
C LEU A 142 -14.64 -15.94 1.06
N ALA A 143 -15.27 -16.87 0.34
CA ALA A 143 -16.66 -17.26 0.57
C ALA A 143 -16.81 -18.07 1.87
N ASN A 144 -15.84 -18.95 2.13
CA ASN A 144 -15.78 -19.79 3.34
C ASN A 144 -14.55 -19.43 4.18
N PRO A 145 -14.52 -18.26 4.84
CA PRO A 145 -13.39 -17.86 5.65
C PRO A 145 -13.23 -18.78 6.86
N GLY A 146 -11.98 -19.11 7.19
CA GLY A 146 -11.69 -19.79 8.46
C GLY A 146 -12.10 -18.94 9.67
N LYS A 147 -12.46 -19.60 10.78
CA LYS A 147 -12.91 -18.95 12.03
C LYS A 147 -11.79 -18.24 12.83
N GLY A 148 -10.54 -18.32 12.37
CA GLY A 148 -9.38 -17.80 13.10
C GLY A 148 -9.29 -16.25 13.10
N LYS A 149 -8.73 -15.68 14.17
CA LYS A 149 -8.50 -14.23 14.29
C LYS A 149 -7.50 -13.67 13.26
N ASN A 150 -6.59 -14.52 12.78
CA ASN A 150 -5.52 -14.16 11.85
C ASN A 150 -5.82 -14.53 10.39
N THR A 151 -7.08 -14.83 10.07
CA THR A 151 -7.48 -15.01 8.66
C THR A 151 -7.49 -13.68 7.94
N TRP A 152 -7.17 -13.72 6.64
CA TRP A 152 -7.09 -12.51 5.82
C TRP A 152 -8.36 -11.67 5.88
N THR A 153 -9.55 -12.29 5.86
CA THR A 153 -10.85 -11.60 5.93
C THR A 153 -11.05 -10.81 7.23
N ASN A 154 -10.73 -11.43 8.36
CA ASN A 154 -10.86 -10.81 9.68
C ASN A 154 -9.82 -9.69 9.87
N LEU A 155 -8.59 -9.91 9.39
CA LEU A 155 -7.56 -8.88 9.37
C LEU A 155 -7.97 -7.69 8.49
N ALA A 156 -8.38 -7.94 7.26
CA ALA A 156 -8.83 -6.92 6.31
C ALA A 156 -10.00 -6.08 6.85
N ALA A 157 -11.03 -6.72 7.40
CA ALA A 157 -12.18 -6.02 7.99
C ALA A 157 -11.77 -5.15 9.19
N ARG A 158 -10.90 -5.67 10.07
CA ARG A 158 -10.39 -4.93 11.22
C ARG A 158 -9.56 -3.72 10.80
N GLU A 159 -8.66 -3.89 9.85
CA GLU A 159 -7.82 -2.79 9.36
C GLU A 159 -8.65 -1.76 8.62
N LEU A 160 -9.62 -2.18 7.80
CA LEU A 160 -10.49 -1.25 7.10
C LEU A 160 -11.34 -0.44 8.09
N LYS A 161 -11.90 -1.07 9.13
CA LYS A 161 -12.60 -0.37 10.23
C LYS A 161 -11.70 0.65 10.94
N ARG A 162 -10.41 0.33 11.15
CA ARG A 162 -9.43 1.26 11.72
C ARG A 162 -9.13 2.42 10.78
N MET A 163 -8.95 2.15 9.48
CA MET A 163 -8.65 3.16 8.48
C MET A 163 -9.81 4.12 8.26
N THR A 164 -11.06 3.64 8.32
CA THR A 164 -12.27 4.45 8.16
C THR A 164 -12.77 5.08 9.45
N LYS A 165 -12.13 4.80 10.59
CA LYS A 165 -12.59 5.19 11.94
C LYS A 165 -14.04 4.76 12.25
N GLY A 166 -14.44 3.60 11.72
CA GLY A 166 -15.79 3.05 11.93
C GLY A 166 -16.87 3.58 11.00
N ALA A 167 -16.55 4.44 10.03
CA ALA A 167 -17.49 4.85 9.00
C ALA A 167 -17.98 3.67 8.13
N PRO A 168 -19.20 3.74 7.59
CA PRO A 168 -19.81 2.66 6.82
C PRO A 168 -18.99 2.28 5.58
N MET A 169 -19.07 1.00 5.22
CA MET A 169 -18.38 0.42 4.07
C MET A 169 -19.04 0.87 2.77
N GLY A 170 -18.39 1.81 2.07
CA GLY A 170 -18.80 2.27 0.73
C GLY A 170 -18.12 1.50 -0.40
N THR A 171 -18.25 2.01 -1.62
CA THR A 171 -17.49 1.50 -2.78
C THR A 171 -15.98 1.69 -2.56
N PRO A 172 -15.10 0.91 -3.23
CA PRO A 172 -13.65 1.04 -3.06
C PRO A 172 -13.12 2.47 -3.26
N LYS A 173 -13.72 3.22 -4.20
CA LYS A 173 -13.34 4.60 -4.53
C LYS A 173 -13.84 5.61 -3.48
N GLU A 174 -15.03 5.39 -2.93
CA GLU A 174 -15.53 6.17 -1.79
C GLU A 174 -14.66 5.98 -0.55
N LEU A 175 -14.22 4.75 -0.28
CA LEU A 175 -13.34 4.44 0.84
C LEU A 175 -11.97 5.10 0.71
N GLU A 176 -11.39 5.08 -0.50
CA GLU A 176 -10.15 5.81 -0.78
C GLU A 176 -10.33 7.31 -0.51
N THR A 177 -11.40 7.90 -1.03
CA THR A 177 -11.70 9.33 -0.86
C THR A 177 -11.93 9.70 0.61
N LEU A 178 -12.65 8.85 1.34
CA LEU A 178 -12.92 9.02 2.77
C LEU A 178 -11.63 8.99 3.59
N VAL A 179 -10.80 7.96 3.40
CA VAL A 179 -9.54 7.82 4.13
C VAL A 179 -8.59 8.96 3.80
N TRP A 180 -8.57 9.43 2.55
CA TRP A 180 -7.80 10.61 2.16
C TRP A 180 -8.27 11.85 2.94
N ARG A 181 -9.58 12.17 2.93
CA ARG A 181 -10.13 13.31 3.69
C ARG A 181 -9.83 13.22 5.20
N GLN A 182 -9.89 12.02 5.77
CA GLN A 182 -9.59 11.81 7.19
C GLN A 182 -8.12 12.08 7.54
N GLU A 183 -7.19 11.72 6.65
CA GLU A 183 -5.76 12.02 6.81
C GLU A 183 -5.46 13.52 6.61
N GLU A 184 -6.23 14.22 5.78
CA GLU A 184 -6.14 15.68 5.62
C GLU A 184 -6.56 16.42 6.89
N GLY A 185 -7.69 16.04 7.49
CA GLY A 185 -8.16 16.63 8.75
C GLY A 185 -7.18 16.47 9.90
N ARG A 186 -6.41 15.37 9.91
CA ARG A 186 -5.32 15.14 10.88
C ARG A 186 -4.14 16.10 10.70
N CYS A 187 -3.87 16.56 9.48
CA CYS A 187 -2.78 17.49 9.19
C CYS A 187 -3.14 18.96 9.47
N ARG A 188 -4.42 19.29 9.69
CA ARG A 188 -4.89 20.65 10.01
C ARG A 188 -5.06 20.92 11.51
N ALA A 189 -4.97 19.88 12.35
CA ALA A 189 -5.19 19.95 13.79
C ALA A 189 -3.88 20.14 14.60
N ILE A 190 -2.80 20.51 13.91
CA ILE A 190 -1.46 20.81 14.44
C ILE A 190 -1.07 22.15 13.83
#